data_AF-A0A8K0MES4-F1
#
_entry.id   AF-A0A8K0MES4-F1
#
_cell.length_a   1.000
_cell.length_b   1.000
_cell.length_c   1.000
_cell.angle_alpha   90.00
_cell.angle_beta   90.00
_cell.angle_gamma   90.00
#
_symmetry.space_group_name_H-M   'P 1'
#
loop_
_entity.id
_entity.type
_entity.pdbx_description
1 polymer ?
#
loop_
_entity_poly.entity_id
_entity_poly.type
_entity_poly.pdbx_seq_one_letter_code
_entity_poly.pdbx_strand_id
1 'polypeptide(L)'
;MVEPIDDAHALRRVFRAVPSTAFNFLWSLALLTLTLQSLLYILRCLFHFEMVKAEFLHRVGVNYLFAPWISWLLLLQSSPFFTPKTVCYQVLWWVFVTPVIVLDVKIYGQWFTKGKRFLSTVANPTSQLSVIGNLVASRAAAQMGWKESAVCMFSLGMAHYLVLFVTLYQRLSGSNSLPAMLRPVFFLFIELPVSRPTLFKKSMKKFDVAWWAYSFPLTVLALASIEYAQEVKGGLAHTMMLGLSAISVLVSLFLLVVTALNSNMLLPPADPPSPTTSSYDSMG
;
A
#
# COMPACT_ATOMS: atom_id res chain seq x y z
N MET A 1 -52.90 18.56 9.63
CA MET A 1 -51.81 18.59 10.63
C MET A 1 -51.35 17.16 10.92
N VAL A 2 -50.69 16.53 9.95
CA VAL A 2 -49.93 15.24 9.95
C VAL A 2 -49.09 15.36 8.66
N GLU A 3 -47.75 15.23 8.59
CA GLU A 3 -46.90 14.07 8.85
C GLU A 3 -45.43 14.47 9.16
N PRO A 4 -44.90 14.15 10.34
CA PRO A 4 -43.45 14.14 10.62
C PRO A 4 -42.82 12.74 10.50
N ILE A 5 -43.65 11.70 10.30
CA ILE A 5 -43.24 10.29 10.38
C ILE A 5 -42.68 9.79 9.05
N ASP A 6 -43.19 10.28 7.92
CA ASP A 6 -42.75 9.85 6.59
C ASP A 6 -41.34 10.39 6.24
N ASP A 7 -41.03 11.62 6.66
CA ASP A 7 -39.70 12.22 6.53
C ASP A 7 -38.63 11.48 7.34
N ALA A 8 -38.97 10.97 8.54
CA ALA A 8 -38.04 10.21 9.37
C ALA A 8 -37.73 8.82 8.76
N HIS A 9 -38.72 8.19 8.12
CA HIS A 9 -38.53 6.95 7.39
C HIS A 9 -37.77 7.17 6.07
N ALA A 10 -38.03 8.27 5.36
CA ALA A 10 -37.28 8.69 4.18
C ALA A 10 -35.81 9.01 4.52
N LEU A 11 -35.56 9.79 5.58
CA LEU A 11 -34.22 10.07 6.10
C LEU A 11 -33.52 8.79 6.52
N ARG A 12 -34.18 7.90 7.26
CA ARG A 12 -33.58 6.60 7.65
C ARG A 12 -33.26 5.72 6.42
N ARG A 13 -34.08 5.77 5.37
CA ARG A 13 -33.85 5.03 4.12
C ARG A 13 -32.69 5.64 3.34
N VAL A 14 -32.60 6.97 3.28
CA VAL A 14 -31.47 7.71 2.69
C VAL A 14 -30.19 7.45 3.48
N PHE A 15 -30.17 7.61 4.81
CA PHE A 15 -29.02 7.29 5.65
C PHE A 15 -28.59 5.82 5.59
N ARG A 16 -29.50 4.89 5.24
CA ARG A 16 -29.19 3.47 5.04
C ARG A 16 -28.76 3.15 3.59
N ALA A 17 -29.16 3.96 2.61
CA ALA A 17 -28.77 3.84 1.20
C ALA A 17 -27.51 4.63 0.82
N VAL A 18 -27.22 5.73 1.52
CA VAL A 18 -26.01 6.56 1.37
C VAL A 18 -24.72 5.74 1.53
N PRO A 19 -24.60 4.80 2.48
CA PRO A 19 -23.40 3.98 2.62
C PRO A 19 -23.15 3.07 1.41
N SER A 20 -24.21 2.48 0.83
CA SER A 20 -24.06 1.55 -0.30
C SER A 20 -23.83 2.28 -1.62
N THR A 21 -24.49 3.42 -1.85
CA THR A 21 -24.24 4.25 -3.05
C THR A 21 -22.86 4.89 -3.00
N ALA A 22 -22.44 5.43 -1.85
CA ALA A 22 -21.10 5.97 -1.66
C ALA A 22 -20.02 4.89 -1.85
N PHE A 23 -20.24 3.69 -1.31
CA PHE A 23 -19.34 2.56 -1.50
C PHE A 23 -19.19 2.19 -2.98
N ASN A 24 -20.29 2.03 -3.72
CA ASN A 24 -20.26 1.70 -5.14
C ASN A 24 -19.59 2.80 -5.97
N PHE A 25 -19.86 4.07 -5.65
CA PHE A 25 -19.21 5.21 -6.31
C PHE A 25 -17.70 5.20 -6.08
N LEU A 26 -17.24 5.09 -4.83
CA LEU A 26 -15.82 5.02 -4.49
C LEU A 26 -15.14 3.81 -5.14
N TRP A 27 -15.81 2.66 -5.17
CA TRP A 27 -15.29 1.47 -5.84
C TRP A 27 -15.16 1.69 -7.35
N SER A 28 -16.15 2.31 -8.00
CA SER A 28 -16.10 2.60 -9.44
C SER A 28 -15.00 3.61 -9.80
N LEU A 29 -14.78 4.62 -8.95
CA LEU A 29 -13.70 5.58 -9.08
C LEU A 29 -12.33 4.91 -8.92
N ALA A 30 -12.20 4.02 -7.92
CA ALA A 30 -10.99 3.23 -7.72
C ALA A 30 -10.69 2.31 -8.92
N LEU A 31 -11.71 1.65 -9.47
CA LEU A 31 -11.60 0.85 -10.69
C LEU A 31 -11.13 1.70 -11.88
N LEU A 32 -11.76 2.86 -12.11
CA LEU A 32 -11.38 3.77 -13.19
C LEU A 32 -9.91 4.22 -13.05
N THR A 33 -9.50 4.60 -11.84
CA THR A 33 -8.13 5.05 -11.58
C THR A 33 -7.13 3.92 -11.80
N LEU A 34 -7.43 2.71 -11.30
CA LEU A 34 -6.53 1.55 -11.43
C LEU A 34 -6.43 1.04 -12.86
N THR A 35 -7.52 1.07 -13.62
CA THR A 35 -7.53 0.73 -15.05
C THR A 35 -6.72 1.73 -15.86
N LEU A 36 -6.91 3.04 -15.62
CA LEU A 36 -6.09 4.09 -16.25
C LEU A 36 -4.61 3.91 -15.93
N GLN A 37 -4.25 3.66 -14.67
CA GLN A 37 -2.86 3.44 -14.26
C GLN A 37 -2.27 2.19 -14.91
N SER A 38 -3.05 1.12 -15.01
CA SER A 38 -2.63 -0.13 -15.67
C SER A 38 -2.42 0.09 -17.17
N LEU A 39 -3.31 0.84 -17.84
CA LEU A 39 -3.17 1.21 -19.25
C LEU A 39 -1.93 2.06 -19.51
N LEU A 40 -1.68 3.07 -18.67
CA LEU A 40 -0.46 3.89 -18.76
C LEU A 40 0.80 3.05 -18.56
N TYR A 41 0.78 2.10 -17.63
CA TYR A 41 1.93 1.22 -17.42
C TYR A 41 2.12 0.23 -18.57
N ILE A 42 1.05 -0.32 -19.15
CA ILE A 42 1.11 -1.14 -20.36
C ILE A 42 1.69 -0.33 -21.52
N LEU A 43 1.23 0.92 -21.70
CA LEU A 43 1.79 1.83 -22.70
C LEU A 43 3.28 2.06 -22.47
N ARG A 44 3.70 2.24 -21.22
CA ARG A 44 5.12 2.36 -20.83
C ARG A 44 5.90 1.07 -21.15
N CYS A 45 5.32 -0.11 -20.96
CA CYS A 45 5.93 -1.37 -21.36
C CYS A 45 6.12 -1.49 -22.88
N LEU A 46 5.14 -1.03 -23.67
CA LEU A 46 5.19 -1.12 -25.14
C LEU A 46 6.16 -0.12 -25.76
N PHE A 47 6.13 1.15 -25.32
CA PHE A 47 6.91 2.22 -25.92
C PHE A 47 8.26 2.48 -25.24
N HIS A 48 8.40 2.15 -23.95
CA HIS A 48 9.58 2.47 -23.13
C HIS A 48 10.09 1.25 -22.37
N PHE A 49 10.18 0.10 -23.04
CA PHE A 49 10.58 -1.17 -22.45
C PHE A 49 11.91 -1.11 -21.70
N GLU A 50 12.91 -0.39 -22.22
CA GLU A 50 14.21 -0.25 -21.56
C GLU A 50 14.11 0.41 -20.18
N MET A 51 13.17 1.35 -19.99
CA MET A 51 12.92 1.93 -18.66
C MET A 51 12.31 0.92 -17.68
N VAL A 52 11.36 0.10 -18.14
CA VAL A 52 10.74 -0.95 -17.32
C VAL A 52 11.76 -2.02 -16.95
N LYS A 53 12.61 -2.41 -17.90
CA LYS A 53 13.73 -3.34 -17.65
C LYS A 53 14.74 -2.76 -16.66
N ALA A 54 15.08 -1.48 -16.78
CA ALA A 54 15.94 -0.80 -15.81
C ALA A 54 15.33 -0.79 -14.41
N GLU A 55 14.03 -0.49 -14.30
CA GLU A 55 13.28 -0.53 -13.04
C GLU A 55 13.24 -1.95 -12.43
N PHE A 56 13.03 -2.97 -13.28
CA PHE A 56 13.07 -4.37 -12.89
C PHE A 56 14.46 -4.79 -12.40
N LEU A 57 15.54 -4.34 -13.03
CA LEU A 57 16.90 -4.68 -12.61
C LEU A 57 17.38 -3.88 -11.39
N HIS A 58 16.74 -2.75 -11.11
CA HIS A 58 17.09 -1.88 -10.01
C HIS A 58 16.82 -2.54 -8.64
N ARG A 59 17.79 -2.43 -7.72
CA ARG A 59 17.82 -3.18 -6.46
C ARG A 59 16.69 -2.84 -5.48
N VAL A 60 16.19 -1.61 -5.53
CA VAL A 60 15.09 -1.11 -4.66
C VAL A 60 13.80 -0.94 -5.45
N GLY A 61 13.87 -0.25 -6.59
CA GLY A 61 12.80 -0.07 -7.59
C GLY A 61 11.92 -1.30 -7.85
N VAL A 62 12.50 -2.51 -7.94
CA VAL A 62 11.73 -3.76 -8.14
C VAL A 62 10.61 -3.97 -7.11
N ASN A 63 10.78 -3.49 -5.88
CA ASN A 63 9.78 -3.64 -4.82
C ASN A 63 8.47 -2.91 -5.13
N TYR A 64 8.52 -1.82 -5.91
CA TYR A 64 7.33 -1.06 -6.28
C TYR A 64 6.47 -1.79 -7.33
N LEU A 65 7.03 -2.79 -8.03
CA LEU A 65 6.29 -3.60 -9.00
C LEU A 65 5.22 -4.49 -8.36
N PHE A 66 5.24 -4.66 -7.03
CA PHE A 66 4.17 -5.33 -6.30
C PHE A 66 2.90 -4.48 -6.22
N ALA A 67 3.02 -3.15 -6.21
CA ALA A 67 1.91 -2.26 -5.91
C ALA A 67 0.69 -2.42 -6.85
N PRO A 68 0.85 -2.50 -8.19
CA PRO A 68 -0.29 -2.70 -9.09
C PRO A 68 -1.06 -3.99 -8.79
N TRP A 69 -0.36 -5.08 -8.52
CA TRP A 69 -0.96 -6.39 -8.24
C TRP A 69 -1.68 -6.41 -6.89
N ILE A 70 -1.11 -5.76 -5.87
CA ILE A 70 -1.75 -5.57 -4.57
C ILE A 70 -3.05 -4.76 -4.73
N SER A 71 -3.01 -3.66 -5.47
CA SER A 71 -4.18 -2.82 -5.72
C SER A 71 -5.29 -3.59 -6.44
N TRP A 72 -4.96 -4.41 -7.44
CA TRP A 72 -5.93 -5.27 -8.12
C TRP A 72 -6.55 -6.33 -7.20
N LEU A 73 -5.74 -6.98 -6.35
CA LEU A 73 -6.24 -7.94 -5.36
C LEU A 73 -7.15 -7.31 -4.31
N LEU A 74 -6.82 -6.09 -3.84
CA LEU A 74 -7.66 -5.35 -2.89
C LEU A 74 -8.97 -4.92 -3.54
N LEU A 75 -8.93 -4.40 -4.76
CA LEU A 75 -10.12 -3.99 -5.50
C LEU A 75 -11.06 -5.17 -5.78
N LEU A 76 -10.49 -6.35 -6.08
CA LEU A 76 -11.22 -7.60 -6.25
C LEU A 76 -11.92 -8.03 -4.95
N GLN A 77 -11.23 -7.96 -3.80
CA GLN A 77 -11.81 -8.28 -2.49
C GLN A 77 -12.92 -7.31 -2.06
N SER A 78 -12.86 -6.06 -2.50
CA SER A 78 -13.88 -5.05 -2.22
C SER A 78 -14.99 -5.01 -3.28
N SER A 79 -15.02 -5.92 -4.25
CA SER A 79 -16.03 -5.86 -5.31
C SER A 79 -17.44 -6.19 -4.79
N PRO A 80 -18.46 -5.35 -5.08
CA PRO A 80 -19.85 -5.66 -4.77
C PRO A 80 -20.47 -6.68 -5.75
N PHE A 81 -19.83 -6.90 -6.90
CA PHE A 81 -20.38 -7.71 -8.00
C PHE A 81 -19.88 -9.16 -8.01
N PHE A 82 -18.62 -9.35 -7.59
CA PHE A 82 -17.99 -10.67 -7.65
C PHE A 82 -18.04 -11.34 -6.27
N THR A 83 -18.80 -12.43 -6.17
CA THR A 83 -18.74 -13.27 -4.96
C THR A 83 -17.48 -14.13 -4.99
N PRO A 84 -16.80 -14.36 -3.84
CA PRO A 84 -15.57 -15.15 -3.79
C PRO A 84 -15.69 -16.58 -4.35
N LYS A 85 -16.90 -17.14 -4.37
CA LYS A 85 -17.15 -18.51 -4.86
C LYS A 85 -17.34 -18.60 -6.38
N THR A 86 -17.41 -17.47 -7.09
CA THR A 86 -17.59 -17.46 -8.54
C THR A 86 -16.30 -17.84 -9.26
N VAL A 87 -16.39 -18.62 -10.34
CA VAL A 87 -15.22 -19.00 -11.17
C VAL A 87 -14.45 -17.77 -11.68
N CYS A 88 -15.14 -16.70 -12.06
CA CYS A 88 -14.52 -15.43 -12.47
C CYS A 88 -13.60 -14.85 -11.39
N TYR A 89 -14.04 -14.86 -10.13
CA TYR A 89 -13.23 -14.37 -9.00
C TYR A 89 -11.97 -15.23 -8.83
N GLN A 90 -12.09 -16.55 -8.92
CA GLN A 90 -10.96 -17.49 -8.81
C GLN A 90 -9.93 -17.29 -9.93
N VAL A 91 -10.40 -17.11 -11.17
CA VAL A 91 -9.52 -16.84 -12.32
C VAL A 91 -8.80 -15.50 -12.15
N LEU A 92 -9.52 -14.44 -11.79
CA LEU A 92 -8.91 -13.12 -11.55
C LEU A 92 -7.89 -13.16 -10.41
N TRP A 93 -8.17 -13.91 -9.34
CA TRP A 93 -7.22 -14.10 -8.25
C TRP A 93 -5.91 -14.72 -8.75
N TRP A 94 -5.97 -15.79 -9.55
CA TRP A 94 -4.78 -16.41 -10.14
C TRP A 94 -3.98 -15.46 -11.03
N VAL A 95 -4.68 -14.67 -11.85
CA VAL A 95 -4.06 -13.67 -12.73
C VAL A 95 -3.27 -12.64 -11.92
N PHE A 96 -3.82 -12.19 -10.79
CA PHE A 96 -3.16 -11.16 -9.96
C PHE A 96 -2.13 -11.73 -8.98
N VAL A 97 -2.27 -12.97 -8.52
CA VAL A 97 -1.31 -13.62 -7.62
C VAL A 97 -0.06 -14.09 -8.34
N THR A 98 -0.18 -14.56 -9.58
CA THR A 98 0.97 -15.13 -10.31
C THR A 98 2.15 -14.14 -10.38
N PRO A 99 1.97 -12.86 -10.71
CA PRO A 99 3.06 -11.89 -10.71
C PRO A 99 3.64 -11.61 -9.32
N VAL A 100 2.83 -11.64 -8.25
CA VAL A 100 3.31 -11.50 -6.86
C VAL A 100 4.29 -12.63 -6.55
N ILE A 101 3.93 -13.88 -6.85
CA ILE A 101 4.79 -15.04 -6.64
C ILE A 101 6.06 -14.96 -7.49
N VAL A 102 5.95 -14.55 -8.76
CA VAL A 102 7.13 -14.38 -9.64
C VAL A 102 8.09 -13.31 -9.10
N LEU A 103 7.56 -12.20 -8.60
CA LEU A 103 8.36 -11.15 -7.99
C LEU A 103 9.00 -11.61 -6.66
N ASP A 104 8.28 -12.40 -5.86
CA ASP A 104 8.82 -13.02 -4.65
C ASP A 104 9.99 -13.94 -4.95
N VAL A 105 9.80 -14.89 -5.88
CA VAL A 105 10.86 -15.81 -6.34
C VAL A 105 12.08 -15.03 -6.80
N LYS A 106 11.88 -13.93 -7.53
CA LYS A 106 12.98 -13.07 -7.98
C LYS A 106 13.70 -12.39 -6.81
N ILE A 107 12.98 -11.77 -5.88
CA ILE A 107 13.57 -11.09 -4.73
C ILE A 107 14.37 -12.09 -3.88
N TYR A 108 13.77 -13.25 -3.58
CA TYR A 108 14.45 -14.31 -2.84
C TYR A 108 15.67 -14.83 -3.60
N GLY A 109 15.54 -15.08 -4.89
CA GLY A 109 16.65 -15.47 -5.75
C GLY A 109 17.80 -14.47 -5.67
N GLN A 110 17.50 -13.16 -5.74
CA GLN A 110 18.53 -12.11 -5.61
C GLN A 110 19.19 -12.12 -4.23
N TRP A 111 18.41 -12.32 -3.17
CA TRP A 111 18.91 -12.33 -1.78
C TRP A 111 19.83 -13.52 -1.50
N PHE A 112 19.52 -14.70 -2.03
CA PHE A 112 20.32 -15.91 -1.81
C PHE A 112 21.53 -16.01 -2.73
N THR A 113 21.46 -15.51 -3.97
CA THR A 113 22.50 -15.78 -5.00
C THR A 113 23.52 -14.66 -5.19
N LYS A 114 23.19 -13.40 -4.90
CA LYS A 114 24.07 -12.26 -5.26
C LYS A 114 25.17 -11.90 -4.24
N GLY A 115 25.40 -12.73 -3.21
CA GLY A 115 26.61 -12.69 -2.37
C GLY A 115 26.37 -12.43 -0.87
N LYS A 116 27.46 -12.55 -0.08
CA LYS A 116 27.44 -12.37 1.38
C LYS A 116 27.02 -10.94 1.75
N ARG A 117 26.12 -10.80 2.74
CA ARG A 117 25.58 -9.53 3.28
C ARG A 117 24.70 -8.69 2.32
N PHE A 118 24.39 -9.16 1.11
CA PHE A 118 23.54 -8.43 0.15
C PHE A 118 22.18 -8.03 0.75
N LEU A 119 21.54 -8.94 1.47
CA LEU A 119 20.27 -8.69 2.16
C LEU A 119 20.34 -7.48 3.10
N SER A 120 21.41 -7.37 3.91
CA SER A 120 21.57 -6.25 4.84
C SER A 120 21.77 -4.90 4.15
N THR A 121 22.35 -4.90 2.95
CA THR A 121 22.58 -3.69 2.15
C THR A 121 21.31 -3.24 1.42
N VAL A 122 20.55 -4.19 0.88
CA VAL A 122 19.41 -3.94 0.00
C VAL A 122 18.07 -3.90 0.74
N ALA A 123 17.95 -4.54 1.90
CA ALA A 123 16.76 -4.48 2.74
C ALA A 123 16.41 -3.03 3.08
N ASN A 124 15.14 -2.70 2.85
CA ASN A 124 14.56 -1.39 3.03
C ASN A 124 13.06 -1.54 3.33
N PRO A 125 12.39 -0.53 3.90
CA PRO A 125 10.95 -0.62 4.22
C PRO A 125 10.06 -0.91 3.00
N THR A 126 10.46 -0.51 1.79
CA THR A 126 9.66 -0.83 0.57
C THR A 126 9.62 -2.32 0.28
N SER A 127 10.54 -3.11 0.84
CA SER A 127 10.52 -4.58 0.75
C SER A 127 9.32 -5.19 1.47
N GLN A 128 8.67 -4.44 2.39
CA GLN A 128 7.42 -4.85 3.02
C GLN A 128 6.25 -4.96 2.02
N LEU A 129 6.36 -4.41 0.80
CA LEU A 129 5.33 -4.59 -0.24
C LEU A 129 5.14 -6.06 -0.62
N SER A 130 6.20 -6.87 -0.63
CA SER A 130 6.10 -8.33 -0.84
C SER A 130 5.30 -9.01 0.30
N VAL A 131 5.54 -8.61 1.54
CA VAL A 131 4.77 -9.10 2.71
C VAL A 131 3.30 -8.75 2.54
N ILE A 132 2.99 -7.48 2.23
CA ILE A 132 1.62 -7.02 2.02
C ILE A 132 0.94 -7.81 0.89
N GLY A 133 1.62 -8.02 -0.24
CA GLY A 133 1.08 -8.82 -1.35
C GLY A 133 0.72 -10.23 -0.95
N ASN A 134 1.58 -10.91 -0.19
CA ASN A 134 1.32 -12.26 0.30
C ASN A 134 0.16 -12.33 1.31
N LEU A 135 0.05 -11.36 2.21
CA LEU A 135 -1.06 -11.29 3.18
C LEU A 135 -2.40 -10.95 2.51
N VAL A 136 -2.40 -10.06 1.52
CA VAL A 136 -3.59 -9.72 0.74
C VAL A 136 -4.03 -10.92 -0.10
N ALA A 137 -3.09 -11.63 -0.73
CA ALA A 137 -3.35 -12.85 -1.48
C ALA A 137 -3.91 -13.98 -0.60
N SER A 138 -3.34 -14.17 0.61
CA SER A 138 -3.81 -15.20 1.54
C SER A 138 -5.22 -14.92 2.06
N ARG A 139 -5.55 -13.65 2.35
CA ARG A 139 -6.91 -13.24 2.73
C ARG A 139 -7.91 -13.55 1.62
N ALA A 140 -7.61 -13.21 0.38
CA ALA A 140 -8.47 -13.54 -0.76
C ALA A 140 -8.61 -15.06 -0.95
N ALA A 141 -7.53 -15.84 -0.79
CA ALA A 141 -7.59 -17.30 -0.82
C ALA A 141 -8.49 -17.89 0.27
N ALA A 142 -8.40 -17.35 1.49
CA ALA A 142 -9.25 -17.76 2.62
C ALA A 142 -10.73 -17.48 2.35
N GLN A 143 -11.06 -16.33 1.74
CA GLN A 143 -12.43 -15.98 1.37
C GLN A 143 -13.04 -16.95 0.33
N MET A 144 -12.22 -17.52 -0.56
CA MET A 144 -12.65 -18.54 -1.52
C MET A 144 -12.79 -19.94 -0.90
N GLY A 145 -12.32 -20.14 0.34
CA GLY A 145 -12.28 -21.43 1.02
C GLY A 145 -11.03 -22.28 0.71
N TRP A 146 -10.04 -21.73 0.00
CA TRP A 146 -8.79 -22.43 -0.31
C TRP A 146 -7.78 -22.32 0.83
N LYS A 147 -7.99 -23.15 1.86
CA LYS A 147 -7.21 -23.13 3.10
C LYS A 147 -5.71 -23.36 2.87
N GLU A 148 -5.35 -24.33 2.04
CA GLU A 148 -3.94 -24.66 1.77
C GLU A 148 -3.19 -23.49 1.10
N SER A 149 -3.79 -22.90 0.06
CA SER A 149 -3.22 -21.73 -0.63
C SER A 149 -3.13 -20.53 0.31
N ALA A 150 -4.15 -20.32 1.16
CA ALA A 150 -4.14 -19.25 2.15
C ALA A 150 -3.00 -19.42 3.17
N VAL A 151 -2.86 -20.61 3.75
CA VAL A 151 -1.80 -20.93 4.72
C VAL A 151 -0.42 -20.83 4.07
N CYS A 152 -0.25 -21.28 2.83
CA CYS A 152 1.00 -21.19 2.09
C CYS A 152 1.43 -19.73 1.90
N MET A 153 0.56 -18.89 1.31
CA MET A 153 0.87 -17.48 1.06
C MET A 153 1.05 -16.70 2.37
N PHE A 154 0.23 -16.99 3.39
CA PHE A 154 0.39 -16.40 4.72
C PHE A 154 1.74 -16.76 5.35
N SER A 155 2.14 -18.03 5.31
CA SER A 155 3.41 -18.49 5.86
C SER A 155 4.59 -17.85 5.13
N LEU A 156 4.51 -17.72 3.80
CA LEU A 156 5.52 -17.05 2.99
C LEU A 156 5.66 -15.57 3.39
N GLY A 157 4.55 -14.86 3.51
CA GLY A 157 4.51 -13.46 3.95
C GLY A 157 5.07 -13.28 5.37
N MET A 158 4.70 -14.14 6.31
CA MET A 158 5.17 -14.08 7.70
C MET A 158 6.66 -14.43 7.85
N ALA A 159 7.15 -15.42 7.10
CA ALA A 159 8.57 -15.74 7.08
C ALA A 159 9.39 -14.58 6.51
N HIS A 160 8.94 -14.00 5.39
CA HIS A 160 9.55 -12.80 4.80
C HIS A 160 9.56 -11.64 5.81
N TYR A 161 8.42 -11.39 6.46
CA TYR A 161 8.30 -10.35 7.48
C TYR A 161 9.31 -10.54 8.62
N LEU A 162 9.45 -11.76 9.14
CA LEU A 162 10.41 -12.06 10.21
C LEU A 162 11.85 -11.75 9.77
N VAL A 163 12.23 -12.17 8.55
CA VAL A 163 13.57 -11.92 8.01
C VAL A 163 13.84 -10.43 7.84
N LEU A 164 12.87 -9.67 7.28
CA LEU A 164 12.98 -8.22 7.14
C LEU A 164 13.07 -7.54 8.49
N PHE A 165 12.23 -7.95 9.44
CA PHE A 165 12.22 -7.42 10.79
C PHE A 165 13.59 -7.56 11.44
N VAL A 166 14.16 -8.78 11.45
CA VAL A 166 15.48 -9.03 12.04
C VAL A 166 16.57 -8.23 11.32
N THR A 167 16.56 -8.24 9.98
CA THR A 167 17.60 -7.58 9.17
C THR A 167 17.62 -6.06 9.37
N LEU A 168 16.45 -5.42 9.32
CA LEU A 168 16.33 -3.98 9.46
C LEU A 168 16.54 -3.54 10.91
N TYR A 169 16.06 -4.32 11.88
CA TYR A 169 16.34 -4.10 13.30
C TYR A 169 17.84 -4.08 13.60
N GLN A 170 18.58 -5.08 13.09
CA GLN A 170 20.02 -5.17 13.27
C GLN A 170 20.77 -4.00 12.60
N ARG A 171 20.30 -3.52 11.46
CA ARG A 171 20.89 -2.39 10.73
C ARG A 171 20.72 -1.05 11.47
N LEU A 172 19.63 -0.87 12.22
CA LEU A 172 19.36 0.36 12.99
C LEU A 172 19.99 0.35 14.39
N SER A 173 20.19 -0.82 15.00
CA SER A 173 20.81 -0.95 16.33
C SER A 173 22.26 -0.46 16.41
N GLY A 174 22.90 -0.15 15.27
CA GLY A 174 24.19 0.54 15.21
C GLY A 174 24.13 2.06 15.43
N SER A 175 22.94 2.66 15.51
CA SER A 175 22.72 4.09 15.78
C SER A 175 22.25 4.27 17.24
N ASN A 176 23.08 4.89 18.07
CA ASN A 176 22.92 5.02 19.54
C ASN A 176 21.72 5.89 20.03
N SER A 177 20.65 6.07 19.27
CA SER A 177 19.62 7.09 19.54
C SER A 177 18.36 6.62 20.27
N LEU A 178 18.20 5.34 20.67
CA LEU A 178 16.95 4.85 21.27
C LEU A 178 17.13 3.83 22.42
N PRO A 179 16.32 3.88 23.49
CA PRO A 179 16.25 2.83 24.52
C PRO A 179 15.85 1.47 23.94
N ALA A 180 16.55 0.39 24.33
CA ALA A 180 16.41 -0.95 23.73
C ALA A 180 14.99 -1.54 23.78
N MET A 181 14.19 -1.15 24.78
CA MET A 181 12.86 -1.73 25.04
C MET A 181 11.77 -1.23 24.07
N LEU A 182 11.97 -0.06 23.44
CA LEU A 182 10.95 0.57 22.57
C LEU A 182 11.24 0.36 21.07
N ARG A 183 12.45 -0.03 20.68
CA ARG A 183 12.87 -0.20 19.28
C ARG A 183 11.95 -1.11 18.44
N PRO A 184 11.41 -2.24 18.94
CA PRO A 184 10.60 -3.16 18.13
C PRO A 184 9.26 -2.55 17.66
N VAL A 185 8.60 -1.76 18.53
CA VAL A 185 7.26 -1.21 18.27
C VAL A 185 7.35 0.04 17.36
N PHE A 186 8.36 0.88 17.56
CA PHE A 186 8.59 2.06 16.71
C PHE A 186 9.11 1.71 15.31
N PHE A 187 9.83 0.61 15.16
CA PHE A 187 10.33 0.09 13.89
C PHE A 187 9.20 -0.31 12.91
N LEU A 188 8.09 -0.80 13.43
CA LEU A 188 6.96 -1.32 12.64
C LEU A 188 6.18 -0.25 11.87
N PHE A 189 6.23 1.01 12.28
CA PHE A 189 5.41 2.09 11.69
C PHE A 189 6.15 3.42 11.47
N ILE A 190 7.34 3.60 12.04
CA ILE A 190 7.97 4.92 12.26
C ILE A 190 9.49 4.83 12.02
N GLU A 191 9.95 4.19 10.93
CA GLU A 191 11.39 4.04 10.67
C GLU A 191 12.09 5.39 10.38
N LEU A 192 11.44 6.26 9.60
CA LEU A 192 11.96 7.58 9.21
C LEU A 192 11.98 8.62 10.35
N PRO A 193 10.90 8.80 11.13
CA PRO A 193 10.85 9.81 12.21
C PRO A 193 11.84 9.52 13.34
N VAL A 194 12.14 8.25 13.56
CA VAL A 194 12.91 7.77 14.70
C VAL A 194 14.40 7.63 14.38
N SER A 195 14.75 7.14 13.20
CA SER A 195 16.15 7.03 12.78
C SER A 195 16.75 8.37 12.36
N ARG A 196 15.94 9.28 11.79
CA ARG A 196 16.41 10.58 11.28
C ARG A 196 15.37 11.68 11.52
N PRO A 197 15.17 12.12 12.77
CA PRO A 197 14.15 13.12 13.13
C PRO A 197 14.34 14.45 12.40
N THR A 198 15.57 14.83 12.06
CA THR A 198 15.87 16.04 11.30
C THR A 198 15.46 15.94 9.82
N LEU A 199 15.68 14.78 9.19
CA LEU A 199 15.19 14.52 7.84
C LEU A 199 13.68 14.36 7.83
N PHE A 200 13.09 13.70 8.83
CA PHE A 200 11.65 13.63 8.98
C PHE A 200 11.04 15.01 9.15
N LYS A 201 11.57 15.86 10.04
CA LYS A 201 11.12 17.25 10.18
C LYS A 201 11.23 18.04 8.87
N LYS A 202 12.27 17.79 8.07
CA LYS A 202 12.44 18.42 6.74
C LYS A 202 11.46 17.85 5.70
N SER A 203 11.18 16.55 5.75
CA SER A 203 10.24 15.83 4.88
C SER A 203 8.77 16.07 5.26
N MET A 204 8.50 16.46 6.50
CA MET A 204 7.17 16.87 6.98
C MET A 204 6.88 18.35 6.71
N LYS A 205 7.91 19.16 6.41
CA LYS A 205 7.77 20.58 6.05
C LYS A 205 7.23 20.81 4.65
N LYS A 206 7.39 19.83 3.74
CA LYS A 206 6.84 19.86 2.39
C LYS A 206 5.96 18.63 2.22
N PHE A 207 4.74 18.82 1.75
CA PHE A 207 3.87 17.71 1.43
C PHE A 207 4.53 16.82 0.36
N ASP A 208 4.49 15.51 0.57
CA ASP A 208 4.96 14.51 -0.39
C ASP A 208 3.85 13.47 -0.59
N VAL A 209 3.62 13.05 -1.84
CA VAL A 209 2.67 11.99 -2.19
C VAL A 209 3.02 10.68 -1.47
N ALA A 210 4.29 10.47 -1.12
CA ALA A 210 4.73 9.34 -0.32
C ALA A 210 4.03 9.22 1.07
N TRP A 211 3.39 10.28 1.58
CA TRP A 211 2.65 10.22 2.85
C TRP A 211 1.44 9.26 2.81
N TRP A 212 0.96 8.93 1.61
CA TRP A 212 -0.08 7.91 1.44
C TRP A 212 0.33 6.52 1.95
N ALA A 213 1.63 6.24 2.05
CA ALA A 213 2.13 4.97 2.60
C ALA A 213 1.69 4.73 4.06
N TYR A 214 1.44 5.78 4.85
CA TYR A 214 1.01 5.64 6.24
C TYR A 214 -0.50 5.34 6.39
N SER A 215 -1.30 5.63 5.36
CA SER A 215 -2.75 5.40 5.41
C SER A 215 -3.10 3.90 5.28
N PHE A 216 -2.33 3.15 4.49
CA PHE A 216 -2.62 1.73 4.25
C PHE A 216 -2.56 0.89 5.54
N PRO A 217 -1.49 0.92 6.37
CA PRO A 217 -1.45 0.15 7.62
C PRO A 217 -2.53 0.57 8.62
N LEU A 218 -2.85 1.86 8.68
CA LEU A 218 -3.92 2.39 9.53
C LEU A 218 -5.30 1.85 9.10
N THR A 219 -5.54 1.75 7.80
CA THR A 219 -6.78 1.19 7.24
C THR A 219 -6.92 -0.30 7.55
N VAL A 220 -5.82 -1.07 7.44
CA VAL A 220 -5.80 -2.50 7.81
C VAL A 220 -6.03 -2.69 9.31
N LEU A 221 -5.44 -1.83 10.15
CA LEU A 221 -5.68 -1.86 11.60
C LEU A 221 -7.15 -1.56 11.93
N ALA A 222 -7.75 -0.58 11.26
CA ALA A 222 -9.19 -0.30 11.39
C ALA A 222 -10.02 -1.53 10.96
N LEU A 223 -9.72 -2.16 9.82
CA LEU A 223 -10.40 -3.36 9.36
C LEU A 223 -10.29 -4.53 10.37
N ALA A 224 -9.10 -4.80 10.90
CA ALA A 224 -8.90 -5.84 11.90
C ALA A 224 -9.69 -5.57 13.19
N SER A 225 -9.79 -4.31 13.62
CA SER A 225 -10.60 -3.95 14.79
C SER A 225 -12.11 -4.11 14.55
N ILE A 226 -12.58 -3.91 13.32
CA ILE A 226 -13.97 -4.22 12.92
C ILE A 226 -14.22 -5.73 13.02
N GLU A 227 -13.37 -6.55 12.41
CA GLU A 227 -13.50 -8.02 12.45
C GLU A 227 -13.44 -8.54 13.91
N TYR A 228 -12.53 -8.00 14.73
CA TYR A 228 -12.44 -8.34 16.16
C TYR A 228 -13.70 -7.96 16.96
N ALA A 229 -14.28 -6.78 16.72
CA ALA A 229 -15.48 -6.33 17.40
C ALA A 229 -16.71 -7.19 17.07
N GLN A 230 -16.77 -7.73 15.85
CA GLN A 230 -17.83 -8.65 15.43
C GLN A 230 -17.78 -10.00 16.15
N GLU A 231 -16.57 -10.50 16.43
CA GLU A 231 -16.36 -11.77 17.14
C GLU A 231 -16.58 -11.66 18.65
N VAL A 232 -15.94 -10.67 19.30
CA VAL A 232 -15.91 -10.60 20.77
C VAL A 232 -17.17 -9.95 21.36
N LYS A 233 -17.93 -9.17 20.57
CA LYS A 233 -19.18 -8.48 20.97
C LYS A 233 -19.11 -7.69 22.28
N GLY A 234 -17.91 -7.33 22.74
CA GLY A 234 -17.68 -6.55 23.97
C GLY A 234 -17.75 -5.04 23.74
N GLY A 235 -18.10 -4.28 24.79
CA GLY A 235 -18.19 -2.81 24.72
C GLY A 235 -16.86 -2.13 24.39
N LEU A 236 -15.74 -2.59 24.97
CA LEU A 236 -14.40 -2.07 24.67
C LEU A 236 -14.03 -2.27 23.18
N ALA A 237 -14.39 -3.42 22.60
CA ALA A 237 -14.09 -3.73 21.21
C ALA A 237 -14.83 -2.79 20.24
N HIS A 238 -16.08 -2.44 20.54
CA HIS A 238 -16.84 -1.47 19.76
C HIS A 238 -16.26 -0.06 19.85
N THR A 239 -15.80 0.36 21.03
CA THR A 239 -15.12 1.65 21.19
C THR A 239 -13.81 1.71 20.41
N MET A 240 -13.01 0.64 20.45
CA MET A 240 -11.76 0.54 19.66
C MET A 240 -12.03 0.58 18.16
N MET A 241 -13.03 -0.18 17.69
CA MET A 241 -13.48 -0.17 16.29
C MET A 241 -13.86 1.23 15.82
N LEU A 242 -14.72 1.93 16.59
CA LEU A 242 -15.18 3.27 16.23
C LEU A 242 -14.01 4.27 16.20
N GLY A 243 -13.14 4.22 17.21
CA GLY A 243 -11.98 5.09 17.31
C GLY A 243 -11.00 4.91 16.15
N LEU A 244 -10.59 3.67 15.87
CA LEU A 244 -9.64 3.38 14.79
C LEU A 244 -10.20 3.68 13.40
N SER A 245 -11.49 3.39 13.18
CA SER A 245 -12.18 3.74 11.93
C SER A 245 -12.27 5.26 11.73
N ALA A 246 -12.65 6.01 12.76
CA ALA A 246 -12.72 7.48 12.69
C ALA A 246 -11.36 8.10 12.39
N ILE A 247 -10.29 7.61 13.03
CA ILE A 247 -8.91 8.07 12.79
C ILE A 247 -8.49 7.74 11.34
N SER A 248 -8.76 6.53 10.86
CA SER A 248 -8.45 6.11 9.48
C SER A 248 -9.13 6.99 8.43
N VAL A 249 -10.42 7.29 8.62
CA VAL A 249 -11.18 8.17 7.72
C VAL A 249 -10.63 9.60 7.77
N LEU A 250 -10.36 10.14 8.95
CA LEU A 250 -9.85 11.50 9.11
C LEU A 250 -8.48 11.68 8.44
N VAL A 251 -7.56 10.73 8.64
CA VAL A 251 -6.23 10.76 8.01
C VAL A 251 -6.35 10.66 6.49
N SER A 252 -7.22 9.80 5.98
CA SER A 252 -7.42 9.63 4.54
C SER A 252 -8.04 10.87 3.89
N LEU A 253 -9.03 11.48 4.53
CA LEU A 253 -9.64 12.73 4.07
C LEU A 253 -8.63 13.89 4.07
N PHE A 254 -7.84 14.01 5.14
CA PHE A 254 -6.78 15.00 5.22
C PHE A 254 -5.78 14.85 4.07
N LEU A 255 -5.26 13.64 3.84
CA LEU A 255 -4.33 13.39 2.74
C LEU A 255 -4.97 13.65 1.37
N LEU A 256 -6.23 13.28 1.18
CA LEU A 256 -6.96 13.53 -0.06
C LEU A 256 -7.09 15.03 -0.36
N VAL A 257 -7.52 15.83 0.63
CA VAL A 257 -7.67 17.28 0.48
C VAL A 257 -6.31 17.93 0.20
N VAL A 258 -5.26 17.57 0.96
CA VAL A 258 -3.92 18.12 0.74
C VAL A 258 -3.37 17.73 -0.63
N THR A 259 -3.61 16.50 -1.09
CA THR A 259 -3.20 16.06 -2.43
C THR A 259 -3.93 16.85 -3.52
N ALA A 260 -5.24 17.03 -3.38
CA ALA A 260 -6.06 17.77 -4.35
C ALA A 260 -5.66 19.24 -4.45
N LEU A 261 -5.33 19.87 -3.32
CA LEU A 261 -4.86 21.26 -3.26
C LEU A 261 -3.44 21.46 -3.83
N ASN A 262 -2.63 20.39 -3.92
CA ASN A 262 -1.25 20.43 -4.40
C ASN A 262 -1.06 19.64 -5.71
N SER A 263 -2.04 19.69 -6.62
CA SER A 263 -2.04 18.92 -7.88
C SER A 263 -0.85 19.21 -8.81
N ASN A 264 -0.27 20.42 -8.75
CA ASN A 264 0.92 20.81 -9.52
C ASN A 264 2.16 19.94 -9.23
N MET A 265 2.15 19.15 -8.15
CA MET A 265 3.26 18.29 -7.76
C MET A 265 3.23 16.89 -8.39
N LEU A 266 2.13 16.51 -9.04
CA LEU A 266 1.97 15.20 -9.67
C LEU A 266 2.71 15.08 -11.01
N LEU A 267 3.13 16.21 -11.58
CA LEU A 267 3.89 16.27 -12.82
C LEU A 267 5.39 16.40 -12.49
N PRO A 268 6.28 15.69 -13.21
CA PRO A 268 7.72 15.90 -13.07
C PRO A 268 8.06 17.39 -13.29
N PRO A 269 8.98 17.98 -12.53
CA PRO A 269 9.48 19.30 -12.85
C PRO A 269 10.05 19.27 -14.27
N ALA A 270 9.64 20.22 -15.12
CA ALA A 270 10.18 20.34 -16.46
C ALA A 270 11.71 20.41 -16.36
N ASP A 271 12.40 19.57 -17.13
CA ASP A 271 13.87 19.57 -17.16
C ASP A 271 14.35 21.00 -17.48
N PRO A 272 15.31 21.56 -16.73
CA PRO A 272 15.90 22.83 -17.09
C PRO A 272 16.51 22.69 -18.50
N PRO A 273 16.40 23.71 -19.37
CA PRO A 273 16.99 23.67 -20.70
C PRO A 273 18.48 23.34 -20.57
N SER A 274 18.94 22.36 -21.35
CA SER A 274 20.34 21.98 -21.44
C SER A 274 21.19 23.23 -21.64
N PRO A 275 22.27 23.46 -20.86
CA PRO A 275 23.11 24.62 -21.04
C PRO A 275 23.66 24.60 -22.49
N THR A 276 23.23 25.56 -23.28
CA THR A 276 23.78 25.84 -24.60
C THR A 276 25.28 26.06 -24.46
N THR A 277 26.07 25.18 -25.07
CA THR A 277 27.48 25.38 -25.38
C THR A 277 27.65 26.70 -26.13
N SER A 278 27.98 27.77 -25.42
CA SER A 278 28.26 29.10 -25.97
C SER A 278 29.20 29.86 -25.03
N SER A 279 30.40 29.35 -24.80
CA SER A 279 31.48 30.12 -24.15
C SER A 279 32.87 29.46 -24.33
N TYR A 280 33.22 29.07 -25.55
CA TYR A 280 34.59 28.65 -25.89
C TYR A 280 35.20 29.41 -27.09
N ASP A 281 34.59 30.51 -27.54
CA ASP A 281 35.15 31.40 -28.57
C ASP A 281 35.29 32.83 -28.03
N SER A 282 36.23 33.04 -27.10
CA SER A 282 36.74 34.39 -26.79
C SER A 282 38.09 34.32 -26.07
N MET A 283 39.07 33.65 -26.67
CA MET A 283 40.49 33.89 -26.44
C MET A 283 41.21 33.63 -27.78
N GLY A 284 41.14 34.64 -28.64
CA GLY A 284 41.97 34.81 -29.82
C GLY A 284 42.57 36.21 -29.77
#